data_AF-A0A4R8EPP3-F1
#
_entry.id   AF-A0A4R8EPP3-F1
#
_cell.length_a   1.000
_cell.length_b   1.000
_cell.length_c   1.000
_cell.angle_alpha   90.00
_cell.angle_beta   90.00
_cell.angle_gamma   90.00
#
_symmetry.space_group_name_H-M   'P 1'
#
loop_
_entity.id
_entity.type
_entity.pdbx_description
1 polymer ?
#
loop_
_entity_poly.entity_id
_entity_poly.type
_entity_poly.pdbx_seq_one_letter_code
_entity_poly.pdbx_strand_id
1 'polypeptide(L)'
;MEIKIGTPEILKFLNILSWIIFIGLCIEAGMYLFNGIYTMTINSYNARFLNLLDLYNFSPSHYIQEMILMSIVAVLKAIMFYLIVKMLHEKKLNVTQPFTAEMDRFIFYMAYLAFGIGLFSYWASKFNNWLTTNGVKLPALETLNLEGASVWIFMGVILFVIGQVFKRGIEIQSEIDLTI
;
A
#
# COMPACT_ATOMS: atom_id res chain seq x y z
N MET A 1 34.45 16.43 -10.10
CA MET A 1 33.38 16.28 -11.12
C MET A 1 32.07 16.27 -10.38
N GLU A 2 31.29 17.35 -10.45
CA GLU A 2 29.94 17.37 -9.90
C GLU A 2 29.03 16.57 -10.84
N ILE A 3 28.50 15.44 -10.38
CA ILE A 3 27.48 14.71 -11.13
C ILE A 3 26.18 15.50 -10.98
N LYS A 4 25.83 16.32 -11.96
CA LYS A 4 24.51 16.96 -12.04
C LYS A 4 23.51 15.95 -12.60
N ILE A 5 22.75 15.31 -11.71
CA ILE A 5 21.61 14.48 -12.09
C ILE A 5 20.43 15.41 -12.40
N GLY A 6 19.87 15.32 -13.60
CA GLY A 6 18.69 16.07 -13.99
C GLY A 6 17.39 15.43 -13.51
N THR A 7 16.32 16.22 -13.49
CA THR A 7 14.95 15.74 -13.19
C THR A 7 14.51 14.55 -14.05
N PRO A 8 14.80 14.49 -15.37
CA PRO A 8 14.44 13.34 -16.20
C PRO A 8 15.11 12.04 -15.76
N GLU A 9 16.39 12.10 -15.37
CA GLU A 9 17.14 10.94 -14.87
C GLU A 9 16.57 10.44 -13.55
N ILE A 10 16.19 11.34 -12.63
CA ILE A 10 15.55 10.99 -11.36
C ILE A 10 14.20 10.30 -11.60
N LEU A 11 13.35 10.84 -12.47
CA LEU A 11 12.04 10.25 -12.78
C LEU A 11 12.18 8.88 -13.43
N LYS A 12 13.18 8.69 -14.31
CA LYS A 12 13.45 7.38 -14.92
C LYS A 12 13.89 6.35 -13.87
N PHE A 13 14.76 6.75 -12.94
CA PHE A 13 15.17 5.88 -11.83
C PHE A 13 13.98 5.49 -10.93
N LEU A 14 13.17 6.47 -10.52
CA LEU A 14 11.99 6.24 -9.70
C LEU A 14 10.97 5.33 -10.40
N ASN A 15 10.82 5.45 -11.72
CA ASN A 15 9.93 4.59 -12.50
C ASN A 15 10.40 3.12 -12.46
N ILE A 16 11.68 2.86 -12.69
CA ILE A 16 12.26 1.51 -12.62
C ILE A 16 12.08 0.93 -11.22
N LEU A 17 12.40 1.71 -10.18
CA LEU A 17 12.24 1.29 -8.80
C LEU A 17 10.78 0.96 -8.46
N SER A 18 9.83 1.80 -8.90
CA SER A 18 8.41 1.61 -8.67
C SER A 18 7.88 0.33 -9.33
N TRP A 19 8.37 0.00 -10.54
CA TRP A 19 8.03 -1.26 -11.19
C TRP A 19 8.50 -2.49 -10.42
N ILE A 20 9.74 -2.46 -9.90
CA ILE A 20 10.28 -3.58 -9.11
C ILE A 20 9.43 -3.80 -7.86
N ILE A 21 9.10 -2.73 -7.13
CA ILE A 21 8.28 -2.82 -5.92
C ILE A 21 6.86 -3.29 -6.26
N PHE A 22 6.25 -2.75 -7.32
CA PHE A 22 4.92 -3.15 -7.76
C PHE A 22 4.83 -4.65 -8.06
N ILE A 23 5.80 -5.20 -8.80
CA ILE A 23 5.83 -6.64 -9.12
C ILE A 23 5.95 -7.47 -7.84
N GLY A 24 6.82 -7.07 -6.90
CA GLY A 24 6.96 -7.74 -5.60
C GLY A 24 5.65 -7.80 -4.82
N LEU A 25 4.94 -6.66 -4.73
CA LEU A 25 3.65 -6.57 -4.04
C LEU A 25 2.55 -7.39 -4.73
N CYS A 26 2.55 -7.49 -6.05
CA CYS A 26 1.64 -8.37 -6.78
C CYS A 26 1.88 -9.86 -6.47
N ILE A 27 3.15 -10.27 -6.38
CA ILE A 27 3.51 -11.65 -6.00
C ILE A 27 3.04 -11.93 -4.57
N GLU A 28 3.28 -11.00 -3.65
CA GLU A 28 2.84 -11.09 -2.25
C GLU A 28 1.31 -11.19 -2.12
N ALA A 29 0.56 -10.29 -2.77
CA ALA A 29 -0.89 -10.33 -2.79
C ALA A 29 -1.42 -11.64 -3.39
N GLY A 30 -0.83 -12.09 -4.49
CA GLY A 30 -1.14 -13.38 -5.12
C GLY A 30 -0.85 -14.57 -4.19
N MET A 31 0.26 -14.54 -3.46
CA MET A 31 0.63 -15.56 -2.48
C MET A 31 -0.43 -15.67 -1.38
N TYR A 32 -0.88 -14.56 -0.80
CA TYR A 32 -1.89 -14.57 0.26
C TYR A 32 -3.25 -15.04 -0.25
N LEU A 33 -3.72 -14.52 -1.39
CA LEU A 33 -5.00 -14.92 -1.98
C LEU A 33 -5.00 -16.42 -2.36
N PHE A 34 -3.98 -16.87 -3.07
CA PHE A 34 -3.88 -18.26 -3.51
C PHE A 34 -3.80 -19.21 -2.33
N ASN A 35 -2.91 -18.96 -1.36
CA ASN A 35 -2.77 -19.83 -0.20
C ASN A 35 -4.02 -19.82 0.68
N GLY A 36 -4.70 -18.68 0.83
CA GLY A 36 -5.97 -18.62 1.54
C GLY A 36 -7.02 -19.51 0.91
N ILE A 37 -7.23 -19.39 -0.40
CA ILE A 37 -8.21 -20.20 -1.14
C ILE A 37 -7.81 -21.69 -1.15
N TYR A 38 -6.54 -21.99 -1.39
CA TYR A 38 -6.04 -23.37 -1.47
C TYR A 38 -6.16 -24.10 -0.12
N THR A 39 -5.82 -23.42 0.98
CA THR A 39 -5.97 -23.99 2.33
C THR A 39 -7.44 -24.28 2.66
N MET A 40 -8.37 -23.43 2.22
CA MET A 40 -9.81 -23.60 2.48
C MET A 40 -10.46 -24.69 1.64
N THR A 41 -10.04 -24.85 0.38
CA THR A 41 -10.78 -25.67 -0.60
C THR A 41 -10.09 -26.99 -0.93
N ILE A 42 -8.77 -27.10 -0.77
CA ILE A 42 -7.99 -28.26 -1.23
C ILE A 42 -7.28 -28.95 -0.06
N ASN A 43 -6.43 -28.25 0.69
CA ASN A 43 -5.62 -28.88 1.74
C ASN A 43 -5.34 -27.93 2.91
N SER A 44 -5.97 -28.19 4.05
CA SER A 44 -5.81 -27.42 5.28
C SER A 44 -4.38 -27.40 5.84
N TYR A 45 -3.58 -28.43 5.57
CA TYR A 45 -2.17 -28.48 5.97
C TYR A 45 -1.33 -27.37 5.32
N ASN A 46 -1.80 -26.81 4.20
CA ASN A 46 -1.16 -25.70 3.51
C ASN A 46 -1.05 -24.43 4.38
N ALA A 47 -1.83 -24.29 5.46
CA ALA A 47 -1.65 -23.23 6.45
C ALA A 47 -0.22 -23.14 7.00
N ARG A 48 0.54 -24.26 6.98
CA ARG A 48 1.95 -24.30 7.37
C ARG A 48 2.86 -23.47 6.47
N PHE A 49 2.50 -23.22 5.21
CA PHE A 49 3.30 -22.43 4.26
C PHE A 49 3.63 -21.03 4.80
N LEU A 50 2.66 -20.39 5.46
CA LEU A 50 2.81 -19.10 6.13
C LEU A 50 3.04 -19.23 7.64
N ASN A 51 3.35 -20.43 8.14
CA ASN A 51 3.44 -20.75 9.57
C ASN A 51 2.16 -20.42 10.36
N LEU A 52 0.99 -20.53 9.73
CA LEU A 52 -0.34 -20.27 10.32
C LEU A 52 -1.11 -21.56 10.67
N LEU A 53 -0.41 -22.71 10.73
CA LEU A 53 -1.04 -24.00 11.04
C LEU A 53 -1.65 -24.01 12.45
N ASP A 54 -0.98 -23.41 13.43
CA ASP A 54 -1.48 -23.31 14.80
C ASP A 54 -2.75 -22.44 14.87
N LEU A 55 -2.83 -21.37 14.07
CA LEU A 55 -4.03 -20.55 13.94
C LEU A 55 -5.18 -21.33 13.30
N TYR A 56 -4.90 -22.09 12.24
CA TYR A 56 -5.91 -22.92 11.59
C TYR A 56 -6.47 -23.98 12.56
N ASN A 57 -5.60 -24.65 13.33
CA ASN A 57 -5.98 -25.64 14.33
C ASN A 57 -6.76 -25.02 15.50
N PHE A 58 -6.43 -23.79 15.89
CA PHE A 58 -7.19 -23.05 16.90
C PHE A 58 -8.61 -22.73 16.38
N SER A 59 -8.71 -22.21 15.16
CA SER A 59 -10.00 -21.94 14.53
C SER A 59 -9.85 -21.63 13.03
N PRO A 60 -10.46 -22.44 12.14
CA PRO A 60 -10.46 -22.16 10.71
C PRO A 60 -11.06 -20.80 10.34
N SER A 61 -12.07 -20.33 11.08
CA SER A 61 -12.67 -19.00 10.87
C SER A 61 -11.69 -17.87 11.15
N HIS A 62 -10.89 -17.98 12.21
CA HIS A 62 -9.87 -16.97 12.55
C HIS A 62 -8.70 -17.01 11.55
N TYR A 63 -8.34 -18.19 11.03
CA TYR A 63 -7.40 -18.29 9.90
C TYR A 63 -7.89 -17.54 8.67
N ILE A 64 -9.16 -17.71 8.28
CA ILE A 64 -9.75 -17.01 7.14
C ILE A 64 -9.72 -15.50 7.35
N GLN A 65 -10.07 -15.04 8.56
CA GLN A 65 -10.01 -13.63 8.92
C GLN A 65 -8.59 -13.05 8.76
N GLU A 66 -7.57 -13.76 9.25
CA GLU A 66 -6.17 -13.35 9.08
C GLU A 66 -5.77 -13.27 7.60
N MET A 67 -6.10 -14.30 6.82
CA MET A 67 -5.80 -14.33 5.38
C MET A 67 -6.47 -13.18 4.63
N ILE A 68 -7.71 -12.82 4.99
CA ILE A 68 -8.43 -11.68 4.40
C ILE A 68 -7.72 -10.36 4.75
N LEU A 69 -7.33 -10.15 6.01
CA LEU A 69 -6.62 -8.95 6.42
C LEU A 69 -5.27 -8.79 5.71
N MET A 70 -4.48 -9.87 5.64
CA MET A 70 -3.23 -9.92 4.88
C MET A 70 -3.43 -9.59 3.40
N SER A 71 -4.45 -10.20 2.79
CA SER A 71 -4.76 -9.99 1.37
C SER A 71 -5.18 -8.55 1.09
N ILE A 72 -6.03 -7.94 1.93
CA ILE A 72 -6.45 -6.54 1.79
C ILE A 72 -5.24 -5.62 1.87
N VAL A 73 -4.38 -5.78 2.87
CA VAL A 73 -3.19 -4.94 3.03
C VAL A 73 -2.26 -5.04 1.82
N ALA A 74 -1.96 -6.27 1.37
CA ALA A 74 -1.08 -6.48 0.21
C ALA A 74 -1.68 -5.93 -1.09
N VAL A 75 -2.98 -6.12 -1.32
CA VAL A 75 -3.68 -5.59 -2.51
C VAL A 75 -3.71 -4.06 -2.49
N LEU A 76 -3.98 -3.42 -1.35
CA LEU A 76 -3.95 -1.96 -1.24
C LEU A 76 -2.56 -1.39 -1.53
N LYS A 77 -1.49 -2.02 -1.01
CA LYS A 77 -0.11 -1.66 -1.35
C LYS A 77 0.16 -1.81 -2.86
N ALA A 78 -0.28 -2.92 -3.46
CA ALA A 78 -0.12 -3.17 -4.89
C ALA A 78 -0.87 -2.12 -5.74
N ILE A 79 -2.11 -1.76 -5.37
CA ILE A 79 -2.89 -0.71 -6.04
C ILE A 79 -2.16 0.64 -5.92
N MET A 80 -1.64 0.98 -4.74
CA MET A 80 -0.89 2.20 -4.52
C MET A 80 0.32 2.28 -5.46
N PHE A 81 1.13 1.22 -5.55
CA PHE A 81 2.29 1.19 -6.43
C PHE A 81 1.92 1.14 -7.92
N TYR A 82 0.80 0.50 -8.28
CA TYR A 82 0.26 0.59 -9.62
C TYR A 82 -0.05 2.04 -10.02
N LEU A 83 -0.66 2.83 -9.13
CA LEU A 83 -0.95 4.24 -9.40
C LEU A 83 0.34 5.05 -9.56
N ILE A 84 1.37 4.80 -8.74
CA ILE A 84 2.69 5.44 -8.89
C ILE A 84 3.30 5.10 -10.25
N VAL A 85 3.36 3.80 -10.60
CA VAL A 85 3.89 3.32 -11.87
C VAL A 85 3.14 3.94 -13.04
N LYS A 86 1.81 3.95 -12.99
CA LYS A 86 0.96 4.55 -14.02
C LYS A 86 1.28 6.04 -14.20
N MET A 87 1.38 6.78 -13.10
CA MET A 87 1.67 8.22 -13.12
C MET A 87 3.05 8.52 -13.73
N LEU A 88 4.08 7.75 -13.37
CA LEU A 88 5.44 7.90 -13.89
C LEU A 88 5.57 7.45 -15.35
N HIS A 89 4.91 6.34 -15.72
CA HIS A 89 4.98 5.76 -17.07
C HIS A 89 4.22 6.61 -18.10
N GLU A 90 3.02 7.10 -17.76
CA GLU A 90 2.21 7.95 -18.66
C GLU A 90 2.79 9.37 -18.81
N LYS A 91 3.92 9.68 -18.15
CA LYS A 91 4.56 11.02 -18.11
C LYS A 91 3.60 12.13 -17.68
N LYS A 92 2.57 11.79 -16.90
CA LYS A 92 1.59 12.74 -16.36
C LYS A 92 2.15 13.63 -15.26
N LEU A 93 3.33 13.29 -14.75
CA LEU A 93 4.14 14.18 -13.91
C LEU A 93 4.76 15.28 -14.79
N ASN A 94 3.98 16.32 -15.07
CA ASN A 94 4.50 17.53 -15.66
C ASN A 94 5.17 18.39 -14.57
N VAL A 95 6.49 18.25 -14.41
CA VAL A 95 7.25 19.03 -13.42
C VAL A 95 7.27 20.52 -13.77
N THR A 96 7.02 20.90 -15.02
CA THR A 96 6.95 22.32 -15.41
C THR A 96 5.66 22.99 -14.98
N GLN A 97 4.57 22.22 -14.85
CA GLN A 97 3.26 22.70 -14.37
C GLN A 97 2.67 21.67 -13.39
N PRO A 98 3.11 21.68 -12.11
CA PRO A 98 2.79 20.64 -11.15
C PRO A 98 1.37 20.71 -10.59
N PHE A 99 0.70 21.86 -10.68
CA PHE A 99 -0.64 22.08 -10.14
C PHE A 99 -1.71 21.74 -11.18
N THR A 100 -1.94 20.44 -11.39
CA THR A 100 -3.00 19.95 -12.27
C THR A 100 -4.05 19.17 -11.48
N ALA A 101 -5.29 19.16 -11.98
CA ALA A 101 -6.36 18.36 -11.37
C ALA A 101 -6.04 16.85 -11.35
N GLU A 102 -5.21 16.36 -12.27
CA GLU A 102 -4.72 14.98 -12.24
C GLU A 102 -3.79 14.72 -11.07
N MET A 103 -2.84 15.63 -10.80
CA MET A 103 -1.89 15.52 -9.69
C MET A 103 -2.61 15.62 -8.33
N ASP A 104 -3.58 16.52 -8.21
CA ASP A 104 -4.42 16.65 -7.02
C ASP A 104 -5.15 15.35 -6.69
N ARG A 105 -5.87 14.79 -7.66
CA ARG A 105 -6.57 13.50 -7.51
C ARG A 105 -5.60 12.38 -7.15
N PHE A 106 -4.44 12.34 -7.80
CA PHE A 106 -3.41 11.35 -7.49
C PHE A 106 -2.97 11.45 -6.03
N ILE A 107 -2.64 12.63 -5.52
CA ILE A 107 -2.22 12.83 -4.12
C ILE A 107 -3.32 12.38 -3.15
N PHE A 108 -4.59 12.72 -3.41
CA PHE A 108 -5.69 12.26 -2.57
C PHE A 108 -5.89 10.74 -2.61
N TYR A 109 -5.77 10.10 -3.78
CA TYR A 109 -5.80 8.63 -3.85
C TYR A 109 -4.66 8.00 -3.06
N MET A 110 -3.45 8.55 -3.13
CA MET A 110 -2.32 8.09 -2.33
C MET A 110 -2.58 8.24 -0.83
N ALA A 111 -3.17 9.37 -0.41
CA ALA A 111 -3.57 9.60 0.97
C ALA A 111 -4.60 8.57 1.45
N TYR A 112 -5.68 8.36 0.70
CA TYR A 112 -6.74 7.41 1.06
C TYR A 112 -6.25 5.97 1.11
N LEU A 113 -5.40 5.57 0.16
CA LEU A 113 -4.79 4.24 0.17
C LEU A 113 -3.85 4.07 1.37
N ALA A 114 -3.04 5.08 1.71
CA ALA A 114 -2.15 5.03 2.89
C ALA A 114 -2.96 4.90 4.19
N PHE A 115 -4.05 5.65 4.32
CA PHE A 115 -4.99 5.49 5.44
C PHE A 115 -5.60 4.09 5.49
N GLY A 116 -6.06 3.56 4.35
CA GLY A 116 -6.63 2.22 4.26
C GLY A 116 -5.63 1.15 4.69
N ILE A 117 -4.41 1.19 4.17
CA ILE A 117 -3.33 0.27 4.55
C ILE A 117 -3.09 0.34 6.06
N GLY A 118 -2.94 1.56 6.60
CA GLY A 118 -2.71 1.76 8.03
C GLY A 118 -3.85 1.24 8.92
N LEU A 119 -5.11 1.44 8.51
CA LEU A 119 -6.28 0.95 9.22
C LEU A 119 -6.33 -0.59 9.26
N PHE A 120 -6.16 -1.25 8.12
CA PHE A 120 -6.19 -2.71 8.05
C PHE A 120 -4.97 -3.36 8.71
N SER A 121 -3.78 -2.75 8.61
CA SER A 121 -2.59 -3.18 9.37
C SER A 121 -2.80 -3.04 10.87
N TYR A 122 -3.44 -1.96 11.35
CA TYR A 122 -3.77 -1.80 12.77
C TYR A 122 -4.76 -2.87 13.24
N TRP A 123 -5.79 -3.15 12.44
CA TRP A 123 -6.74 -4.21 12.74
C TRP A 123 -6.06 -5.58 12.80
N ALA A 124 -5.24 -5.92 11.81
CA ALA A 124 -4.48 -7.17 11.80
C ALA A 124 -3.53 -7.28 13.00
N SER A 125 -2.86 -6.20 13.39
CA SER A 125 -2.02 -6.17 14.59
C SER A 125 -2.83 -6.41 15.88
N LYS A 126 -3.99 -5.77 16.03
CA LYS A 126 -4.88 -5.99 17.18
C LYS A 126 -5.41 -7.42 17.22
N PHE A 127 -5.75 -7.97 16.06
CA PHE A 127 -6.25 -9.33 15.93
C PHE A 127 -5.18 -10.37 16.29
N ASN A 128 -3.97 -10.22 15.75
CA ASN A 128 -2.82 -11.06 16.11
C ASN A 128 -2.50 -10.97 17.61
N ASN A 129 -2.53 -9.78 18.22
CA ASN A 129 -2.31 -9.62 19.67
C ASN A 129 -3.37 -10.34 20.51
N TRP A 130 -4.64 -10.34 20.07
CA TRP A 130 -5.68 -11.10 20.72
C TRP A 130 -5.42 -12.61 20.59
N LEU A 131 -5.05 -13.10 19.41
CA LEU A 131 -4.72 -14.50 19.18
C LEU A 131 -3.54 -14.98 20.04
N THR A 132 -2.45 -14.20 20.10
CA THR A 132 -1.28 -14.55 20.93
C THR A 132 -1.61 -14.55 22.42
N THR A 133 -2.46 -13.63 22.90
CA THR A 133 -2.95 -13.62 24.29
C THR A 133 -3.77 -14.87 24.61
N ASN A 134 -4.45 -15.45 23.62
CA ASN A 134 -5.18 -16.72 23.75
C ASN A 134 -4.30 -17.96 23.55
N GLY A 135 -2.97 -17.80 23.48
CA GLY A 135 -2.02 -18.91 23.40
C GLY A 135 -1.75 -19.45 21.99
N VAL A 136 -2.26 -18.79 20.95
CA VAL A 136 -1.97 -19.15 19.55
C VAL A 136 -0.56 -18.68 19.19
N LYS A 137 0.29 -19.59 18.71
CA LYS A 137 1.61 -19.24 18.19
C LYS A 137 1.46 -18.69 16.79
N LEU A 138 1.94 -17.47 16.60
CA LEU A 138 1.88 -16.75 15.33
C LEU A 138 3.27 -16.22 14.96
N PRO A 139 3.57 -16.12 13.66
CA PRO A 139 4.74 -15.38 13.19
C PRO A 139 4.67 -13.92 13.62
N ALA A 140 5.82 -13.24 13.63
CA ALA A 140 5.85 -11.81 13.90
C ALA A 140 5.14 -11.01 12.79
N LEU A 141 4.55 -9.87 13.12
CA LEU A 141 3.84 -9.01 12.14
C LEU A 141 4.72 -8.58 10.96
N GLU A 142 6.03 -8.40 11.20
CA GLU A 142 7.03 -8.12 10.16
C GLU A 142 7.07 -9.25 9.11
N THR A 143 7.10 -10.51 9.56
CA THR A 143 7.17 -11.67 8.65
C THR A 143 5.89 -11.87 7.83
N LEU A 144 4.77 -11.32 8.29
CA LEU A 144 3.50 -11.29 7.58
C LEU A 144 3.28 -9.99 6.80
N ASN A 145 4.27 -9.08 6.77
CA ASN A 145 4.20 -7.77 6.14
C ASN A 145 3.00 -6.89 6.59
N LEU A 146 2.52 -7.12 7.82
CA LEU A 146 1.38 -6.43 8.41
C LEU A 146 1.78 -5.25 9.31
N GLU A 147 3.07 -5.05 9.52
CA GLU A 147 3.59 -3.97 10.36
C GLU A 147 3.42 -2.57 9.77
N GLY A 148 3.80 -1.55 10.56
CA GLY A 148 3.85 -0.16 10.09
C GLY A 148 2.52 0.57 10.07
N ALA A 149 1.48 0.09 10.77
CA ALA A 149 0.16 0.72 10.79
C ALA A 149 0.18 2.22 11.10
N SER A 150 0.92 2.63 12.14
CA SER A 150 1.07 4.04 12.53
C SER A 150 1.80 4.86 11.46
N VAL A 151 2.81 4.29 10.82
CA VAL A 151 3.57 4.92 9.73
C VAL A 151 2.67 5.18 8.52
N TRP A 152 1.84 4.20 8.15
CA TRP A 152 0.89 4.33 7.05
C TRP A 152 -0.20 5.37 7.33
N ILE A 153 -0.76 5.39 8.54
CA ILE A 153 -1.72 6.42 8.96
C ILE A 153 -1.06 7.81 8.90
N PHE A 154 0.15 7.94 9.44
CA PHE A 154 0.89 9.20 9.44
C PHE A 154 1.19 9.68 8.02
N MET A 155 1.61 8.77 7.13
CA MET A 155 1.79 9.05 5.70
C MET A 155 0.47 9.52 5.06
N GLY A 156 -0.65 8.88 5.36
CA GLY A 156 -1.97 9.29 4.90
C GLY A 156 -2.33 10.72 5.32
N VAL A 157 -2.09 11.08 6.59
CA VAL A 157 -2.31 12.45 7.09
C VAL A 157 -1.43 13.45 6.35
N ILE A 158 -0.13 13.17 6.20
CA ILE A 158 0.80 14.07 5.49
C ILE A 158 0.36 14.28 4.05
N LEU A 159 0.07 13.19 3.32
CA LEU A 159 -0.37 13.27 1.93
C LEU A 159 -1.70 14.03 1.79
N PHE A 160 -2.61 13.86 2.75
CA PHE A 160 -3.86 14.62 2.77
C PHE A 160 -3.61 16.12 2.91
N VAL A 161 -2.72 16.52 3.82
CA VAL A 161 -2.31 17.94 4.00
C VAL A 161 -1.67 18.48 2.71
N ILE A 162 -0.77 17.71 2.09
CA ILE A 162 -0.17 18.08 0.80
C ILE A 162 -1.25 18.24 -0.28
N GLY A 163 -2.22 17.33 -0.33
CA GLY A 163 -3.36 17.42 -1.25
C GLY A 163 -4.15 18.72 -1.08
N GLN A 164 -4.41 19.16 0.15
CA GLN A 164 -5.07 20.46 0.40
C GLN A 164 -4.26 21.65 -0.14
N VAL A 165 -2.93 21.60 -0.01
CA VAL A 165 -2.04 22.64 -0.55
C VAL A 165 -2.09 22.65 -2.08
N PHE A 166 -2.03 21.48 -2.72
CA PHE A 166 -2.13 21.35 -4.18
C PHE A 166 -3.47 21.87 -4.70
N LYS A 167 -4.58 21.49 -4.06
CA LYS A 167 -5.91 22.00 -4.39
C LYS A 167 -5.96 23.52 -4.36
N ARG A 168 -5.42 24.15 -3.30
CA ARG A 168 -5.36 25.61 -3.20
C ARG A 168 -4.46 26.23 -4.26
N GLY A 169 -3.34 25.59 -4.61
CA GLY A 169 -2.44 26.03 -5.67
C GLY A 169 -3.12 26.04 -7.04
N ILE A 170 -3.96 25.05 -7.34
CA ILE A 170 -4.75 24.97 -8.58
C ILE A 170 -5.77 26.10 -8.66
N GLU A 171 -6.48 26.39 -7.56
CA GLU A 171 -7.43 27.51 -7.48
C GLU A 171 -6.74 28.84 -7.83
N ILE A 172 -5.60 29.13 -7.20
CA ILE A 172 -4.83 30.35 -7.44
C ILE A 172 -4.35 30.43 -8.89
N GLN A 173 -3.85 29.33 -9.46
CA GLN A 173 -3.41 29.31 -10.86
C GLN A 173 -4.57 29.60 -11.81
N SER A 174 -5.76 29.05 -11.55
CA SER A 174 -6.95 29.30 -12.37
C SER A 174 -7.44 30.74 -12.30
N GLU A 175 -7.30 31.41 -11.15
CA GLU A 175 -7.64 32.83 -10.99
C GLU A 175 -6.68 33.73 -11.77
N ILE A 176 -5.39 33.41 -11.78
CA ILE A 176 -4.36 34.16 -12.53
C ILE A 176 -4.56 34.00 -14.05
N ASP A 177 -4.83 32.78 -14.52
CA ASP A 177 -5.06 32.53 -15.95
C ASP A 177 -6.33 33.22 -16.50
N LEU A 178 -7.29 33.56 -15.63
CA LEU A 178 -8.51 34.31 -16.00
C LEU A 178 -8.32 35.83 -15.99
N THR A 179 -7.22 36.36 -15.43
CA THR A 179 -6.98 37.80 -15.28
C THR A 179 -5.91 38.36 -16.24
N ILE A 180 -5.23 37.49 -16.99
CA ILE A 180 -4.28 37.84 -18.08
C ILE A 180 -5.03 37.83 -19.41
#